data_AF-X1I2D2-F1
#
_entry.id   AF-X1I2D2-F1
#
_cell.length_a   1.000
_cell.length_b   1.000
_cell.length_c   1.000
_cell.angle_alpha   90.00
_cell.angle_beta   90.00
_cell.angle_gamma   90.00
#
_symmetry.space_group_name_H-M   'P 1'
#
loop_
_entity.id
_entity.type
_entity.pdbx_description
1 polymer ?
#
loop_
_entity_poly.entity_id
_entity_poly.type
_entity_poly.pdbx_seq_one_letter_code
_entity_poly.pdbx_strand_id
1 'polypeptide(L)'
;MDGLLIEFDANTGVRAGGINPNDPKLQCYGWQDLESTPAKEVRVIEDDRDIEQYEGIQGVTVLRGKPEIKQAILSICKDRYTVENEPLFLEHLRQKNIKLDDYEGWDPREILKDLKQNKKVIGIRKQSPREL
;
A
#
# COMPACT_ATOMS: atom_id res chain seq x y z
N MET A 1 -21.42 -4.33 0.21
CA MET A 1 -20.08 -4.33 0.82
C MET A 1 -19.51 -2.98 0.50
N ASP A 2 -19.36 -2.18 1.53
CA ASP A 2 -18.91 -0.81 1.44
C ASP A 2 -17.62 -0.67 2.24
N GLY A 3 -16.95 0.47 2.11
CA GLY A 3 -15.69 0.72 2.78
C GLY A 3 -15.45 2.20 3.02
N LEU A 4 -14.31 2.47 3.62
CA LEU A 4 -13.85 3.80 3.99
C LEU A 4 -12.42 3.96 3.50
N LEU A 5 -12.13 5.08 2.82
CA LEU A 5 -10.79 5.59 2.68
C LEU A 5 -10.55 6.58 3.83
N ILE A 6 -9.55 6.31 4.65
CA ILE A 6 -9.33 7.01 5.92
C ILE A 6 -7.93 7.62 5.90
N GLU A 7 -7.86 8.92 6.15
CA GLU A 7 -6.62 9.63 6.43
C GLU A 7 -6.19 9.39 7.89
N PHE A 8 -4.89 9.24 8.13
CA PHE A 8 -4.35 9.05 9.46
C PHE A 8 -2.96 9.66 9.62
N ASP A 9 -2.60 9.94 10.87
CA ASP A 9 -1.26 10.36 11.23
C ASP A 9 -0.37 9.13 11.44
N ALA A 10 0.67 8.99 10.62
CA ALA A 10 1.59 7.85 10.67
C ALA A 10 2.44 7.80 11.95
N ASN A 11 2.61 8.93 12.65
CA ASN A 11 3.38 8.99 13.90
C ASN A 11 2.55 8.57 15.11
N THR A 12 1.31 9.02 15.19
CA THR A 12 0.43 8.77 16.34
C THR A 12 -0.52 7.60 16.13
N GLY A 13 -0.79 7.22 14.87
CA GLY A 13 -1.79 6.23 14.52
C GLY A 13 -3.23 6.72 14.66
N VAL A 14 -3.47 8.01 14.88
CA VAL A 14 -4.83 8.57 14.96
C VAL A 14 -5.44 8.63 13.56
N ARG A 15 -6.63 8.04 13.42
CA ARG A 15 -7.43 8.07 12.18
C ARG A 15 -8.39 9.25 12.20
N ALA A 16 -8.68 9.78 11.02
CA ALA A 16 -9.75 10.73 10.79
C ALA A 16 -11.08 10.24 11.37
N GLY A 17 -11.90 11.16 11.87
CA GLY A 17 -13.18 10.85 12.52
C GLY A 17 -13.07 10.11 13.86
N GLY A 18 -11.87 9.94 14.42
CA GLY A 18 -11.68 9.11 15.61
C GLY A 18 -11.97 7.63 15.37
N ILE A 19 -11.92 7.19 14.11
CA ILE A 19 -12.18 5.78 13.75
C ILE A 19 -11.19 4.88 14.48
N ASN A 20 -11.72 3.88 15.19
CA ASN A 20 -10.89 2.95 15.95
C ASN A 20 -10.10 2.04 14.99
N PRO A 21 -8.75 2.09 14.98
CA PRO A 21 -7.94 1.24 14.11
C PRO A 21 -8.03 -0.25 14.47
N ASN A 22 -8.52 -0.58 15.65
CA ASN A 22 -8.68 -1.96 16.15
C ASN A 22 -10.14 -2.46 16.04
N ASP A 23 -11.02 -1.75 15.35
CA ASP A 23 -12.39 -2.21 15.12
C ASP A 23 -12.35 -3.53 14.31
N PRO A 24 -12.80 -4.67 14.88
CA PRO A 24 -12.74 -5.97 14.21
C PRO A 24 -13.67 -6.07 13.00
N LYS A 25 -14.60 -5.12 12.82
CA LYS A 25 -15.53 -5.05 11.70
C LYS A 25 -15.11 -4.04 10.63
N LEU A 26 -13.97 -3.37 10.80
CA LEU A 26 -13.33 -2.51 9.80
C LEU A 26 -11.98 -3.12 9.38
N GLN A 27 -12.03 -4.04 8.43
CA GLN A 27 -10.86 -4.78 7.98
C GLN A 27 -10.04 -4.01 6.95
N CYS A 28 -8.73 -3.94 7.17
CA CYS A 28 -7.80 -3.32 6.22
C CYS A 28 -7.47 -4.31 5.09
N TYR A 29 -8.17 -4.17 3.96
CA TYR A 29 -7.89 -4.95 2.75
C TYR A 29 -6.88 -4.18 1.88
N GLY A 30 -5.60 -4.52 2.00
CA GLY A 30 -4.50 -3.87 1.30
C GLY A 30 -3.37 -3.46 2.23
N TRP A 31 -2.53 -2.54 1.79
CA TRP A 31 -1.53 -1.88 2.63
C TRP A 31 -1.85 -0.40 2.78
N GLN A 32 -1.30 0.19 3.82
CA GLN A 32 -1.34 1.64 4.05
C GLN A 32 -0.42 2.36 3.07
N ASP A 33 -0.85 3.53 2.61
CA ASP A 33 0.00 4.52 1.98
C ASP A 33 0.59 5.42 3.06
N LEU A 34 1.84 5.14 3.41
CA LEU A 34 2.59 5.92 4.39
C LEU A 34 3.36 7.09 3.76
N GLU A 35 3.35 7.18 2.43
CA GLU A 35 4.09 8.20 1.69
C GLU A 35 3.26 9.48 1.48
N SER A 36 1.93 9.38 1.56
CA SER A 36 1.07 10.56 1.56
C SER A 36 1.07 11.27 2.90
N THR A 37 0.86 12.59 2.86
CA THR A 37 0.62 13.42 4.04
C THR A 37 -0.73 14.12 3.88
N PRO A 38 -1.76 13.75 4.67
CA PRO A 38 -1.77 12.66 5.66
C PRO A 38 -1.69 11.26 5.01
N ALA A 39 -1.26 10.26 5.80
CA ALA A 39 -1.18 8.86 5.37
C ALA A 39 -2.59 8.30 5.17
N LYS A 40 -2.73 7.25 4.35
CA LYS A 40 -4.05 6.75 3.92
C LYS A 40 -4.20 5.24 4.04
N GLU A 41 -5.39 4.79 4.39
CA GLU A 41 -5.75 3.37 4.42
C GLU A 41 -7.17 3.13 3.93
N VAL A 42 -7.42 1.99 3.27
CA VAL A 42 -8.76 1.53 2.92
C VAL A 42 -9.19 0.46 3.91
N ARG A 43 -10.37 0.63 4.49
CA ARG A 43 -11.01 -0.38 5.34
C ARG A 43 -12.37 -0.78 4.78
N VAL A 44 -12.64 -2.07 4.75
CA VAL A 44 -13.93 -2.65 4.35
C VAL A 44 -14.79 -2.84 5.60
N ILE A 45 -16.06 -2.46 5.50
CA ILE A 45 -17.06 -2.69 6.53
C ILE A 45 -17.59 -4.12 6.40
N GLU A 46 -17.45 -4.91 7.47
CA GLU A 46 -17.85 -6.32 7.52
C GLU A 46 -19.11 -6.59 8.37
N ASP A 47 -19.79 -5.55 8.81
CA ASP A 47 -21.08 -5.62 9.49
C ASP A 47 -22.14 -4.78 8.75
N ASP A 48 -23.31 -4.64 9.37
CA ASP A 48 -24.50 -3.94 8.85
C ASP A 48 -24.63 -2.51 9.40
N ARG A 49 -23.53 -1.92 9.90
CA ARG A 49 -23.56 -0.54 10.42
C ARG A 49 -23.99 0.44 9.33
N ASP A 50 -24.66 1.50 9.76
CA ASP A 50 -25.01 2.60 8.88
C ASP A 50 -23.74 3.31 8.38
N ILE A 51 -23.51 3.33 7.08
CA ILE A 51 -22.35 3.99 6.48
C ILE A 51 -22.49 5.52 6.44
N GLU A 52 -23.72 6.03 6.49
CA GLU A 52 -23.99 7.47 6.45
C GLU A 52 -23.38 8.19 7.66
N GLN A 53 -23.16 7.47 8.77
CA GLN A 53 -22.46 8.01 9.95
C GLN A 53 -21.05 8.53 9.65
N TYR A 54 -20.44 8.10 8.53
CA TYR A 54 -19.11 8.51 8.11
C TYR A 54 -19.11 9.63 7.07
N GLU A 55 -20.28 10.05 6.57
CA GLU A 55 -20.37 11.14 5.60
C GLU A 55 -20.03 12.50 6.23
N GLY A 56 -19.34 13.35 5.46
CA GLY A 56 -18.97 14.70 5.90
C GLY A 56 -17.86 14.75 6.95
N ILE A 57 -17.33 13.60 7.40
CA ILE A 57 -16.18 13.56 8.30
C ILE A 57 -14.91 13.93 7.52
N GLN A 58 -14.23 15.00 7.95
CA GLN A 58 -12.97 15.42 7.34
C GLN A 58 -11.93 14.28 7.41
N GLY A 59 -11.33 13.97 6.26
CA GLY A 59 -10.32 12.91 6.13
C GLY A 59 -10.92 11.50 5.99
N VAL A 60 -12.24 11.38 5.85
CA VAL A 60 -12.93 10.11 5.56
C VAL A 60 -13.71 10.23 4.27
N THR A 61 -13.52 9.27 3.37
CA THR A 61 -14.32 9.13 2.15
C THR A 61 -15.08 7.80 2.21
N VAL A 62 -16.40 7.88 2.06
CA VAL A 62 -17.28 6.72 1.94
C VAL A 62 -17.10 6.08 0.56
N LEU A 63 -16.88 4.76 0.54
CA LEU A 63 -16.70 3.96 -0.67
C LEU A 63 -17.87 2.99 -0.81
N ARG A 64 -18.75 3.22 -1.79
CA ARG A 64 -19.99 2.47 -1.98
C ARG A 64 -19.79 1.34 -2.98
N GLY A 65 -19.90 0.11 -2.49
CA GLY A 65 -19.71 -1.08 -3.30
C GLY A 65 -18.25 -1.43 -3.60
N LYS A 66 -18.05 -2.67 -4.07
CA LYS A 66 -16.74 -3.21 -4.46
C LYS A 66 -15.97 -2.36 -5.49
N PRO A 67 -16.59 -1.76 -6.52
CA PRO A 67 -15.85 -0.99 -7.51
C PRO A 67 -15.10 0.22 -6.92
N GLU A 68 -15.75 0.97 -6.02
CA GLU A 68 -15.14 2.13 -5.38
C GLU A 68 -14.01 1.73 -4.42
N ILE A 69 -14.22 0.65 -3.67
CA ILE A 69 -13.19 0.07 -2.79
C ILE A 69 -11.97 -0.34 -3.62
N LYS A 70 -12.18 -1.05 -4.74
CA LYS A 70 -11.09 -1.48 -5.62
C LYS A 70 -10.32 -0.29 -6.18
N GLN A 71 -11.02 0.75 -6.64
CA GLN A 71 -10.36 1.96 -7.15
C GLN A 71 -9.56 2.68 -6.05
N ALA A 72 -10.10 2.78 -4.83
CA ALA A 72 -9.37 3.37 -3.71
C ALA A 72 -8.13 2.57 -3.32
N ILE A 73 -8.21 1.23 -3.31
CA ILE A 73 -7.04 0.37 -3.06
C ILE A 73 -5.99 0.61 -4.15
N LEU A 74 -6.37 0.60 -5.43
CA LEU A 74 -5.43 0.81 -6.53
C LEU A 74 -4.80 2.22 -6.53
N SER A 75 -5.51 3.22 -6.02
CA SER A 75 -5.00 4.60 -5.99
C SER A 75 -3.97 4.83 -4.89
N ILE A 76 -4.11 4.17 -3.72
CA ILE A 76 -3.19 4.36 -2.59
C ILE A 76 -2.15 3.23 -2.47
N CYS A 77 -2.50 2.01 -2.86
CA CYS A 77 -1.62 0.85 -2.72
C CYS A 77 -0.73 0.70 -3.96
N LYS A 78 0.48 1.25 -3.89
CA LYS A 78 1.49 1.04 -4.93
C LYS A 78 2.07 -0.38 -4.85
N ASP A 79 2.58 -0.85 -5.99
CA ASP A 79 3.35 -2.09 -6.05
C ASP A 79 4.57 -2.02 -5.13
N ARG A 80 4.82 -3.11 -4.40
CA ARG A 80 5.99 -3.24 -3.52
C ARG A 80 6.98 -4.23 -4.14
N TYR A 81 8.27 -3.92 -4.01
CA TYR A 81 9.36 -4.76 -4.50
C TYR A 81 10.22 -5.15 -3.31
N THR A 82 10.50 -6.45 -3.18
CA THR A 82 11.31 -7.01 -2.08
C THR A 82 12.27 -8.05 -2.64
N VAL A 83 13.45 -8.15 -2.03
CA VAL A 83 14.37 -9.26 -2.32
C VAL A 83 13.80 -10.51 -1.64
N GLU A 84 13.37 -11.48 -2.43
CA GLU A 84 12.82 -12.75 -1.94
C GLU A 84 13.86 -13.87 -1.86
N ASN A 85 14.89 -13.79 -2.70
CA ASN A 85 15.98 -14.75 -2.75
C ASN A 85 17.29 -13.98 -2.95
N GLU A 86 17.95 -13.67 -1.83
CA GLU A 86 19.18 -12.88 -1.80
C GLU A 86 20.33 -13.53 -2.59
N PRO A 87 20.62 -14.84 -2.45
CA PRO A 87 21.66 -15.48 -3.28
C PRO A 87 21.42 -15.33 -4.78
N LEU A 88 20.17 -15.53 -5.23
CA LEU A 88 19.79 -15.40 -6.63
C LEU A 88 19.85 -13.95 -7.11
N PHE A 89 19.46 -13.00 -6.27
CA PHE A 89 19.54 -11.57 -6.53
C PHE A 89 20.99 -11.11 -6.72
N LEU A 90 21.88 -11.41 -5.76
CA LEU A 90 23.28 -11.02 -5.80
C LEU A 90 24.02 -11.65 -6.98
N GLU A 91 23.80 -12.94 -7.24
CA GLU A 91 24.43 -13.62 -8.37
C GLU A 91 24.00 -13.01 -9.70
N HIS A 92 22.72 -12.63 -9.84
CA HIS A 92 22.25 -12.04 -11.09
C HIS A 92 22.69 -10.59 -11.29
N LEU A 93 22.86 -9.80 -10.21
CA LEU A 93 23.53 -8.51 -10.29
C LEU A 93 24.96 -8.65 -10.83
N ARG A 94 25.72 -9.62 -10.29
CA ARG A 94 27.08 -9.93 -10.72
C ARG A 94 27.13 -10.33 -12.19
N GLN A 95 26.25 -11.25 -12.62
CA GLN A 95 26.17 -11.71 -14.01
C GLN A 95 25.83 -10.57 -14.99
N LYS A 96 24.97 -9.64 -14.58
CA LYS A 96 24.60 -8.46 -15.39
C LYS A 96 25.59 -7.30 -15.24
N ASN A 97 26.64 -7.45 -14.44
CA ASN A 97 27.61 -6.40 -14.11
C ASN A 97 26.93 -5.10 -13.63
N ILE A 98 25.87 -5.23 -12.84
CA ILE A 98 25.15 -4.10 -12.23
C ILE A 98 25.80 -3.81 -10.88
N LYS A 99 26.19 -2.56 -10.65
CA LYS A 99 26.70 -2.10 -9.35
C LYS A 99 25.62 -1.34 -8.62
N LEU A 100 25.40 -1.63 -7.35
CA LEU A 100 24.41 -0.90 -6.54
C LEU A 100 24.85 0.55 -6.30
N ASP A 101 26.16 0.84 -6.36
CA ASP A 101 26.72 2.19 -6.29
C ASP A 101 26.22 3.10 -7.43
N ASP A 102 25.80 2.53 -8.58
CA ASP A 102 25.18 3.30 -9.68
C ASP A 102 23.83 3.91 -9.27
N TYR A 103 23.27 3.50 -8.13
CA TYR A 103 22.02 3.97 -7.55
C TYR A 103 22.23 4.82 -6.29
N GLU A 104 23.42 5.40 -6.11
CA GLU A 104 23.68 6.28 -4.97
C GLU A 104 22.63 7.40 -4.86
N GLY A 105 22.09 7.58 -3.66
CA GLY A 105 21.04 8.58 -3.38
C GLY A 105 19.63 8.19 -3.79
N TRP A 106 19.41 7.02 -4.41
CA TRP A 106 18.07 6.54 -4.74
C TRP A 106 17.38 5.92 -3.52
N ASP A 107 16.06 6.06 -3.46
CA ASP A 107 15.25 5.31 -2.51
C ASP A 107 15.34 3.79 -2.80
N PRO A 108 15.63 2.93 -1.81
CA PRO A 108 15.78 1.48 -2.02
C PRO A 108 14.60 0.80 -2.72
N ARG A 109 13.37 1.32 -2.56
CA ARG A 109 12.18 0.75 -3.21
C ARG A 109 12.16 1.07 -4.69
N GLU A 110 12.56 2.28 -5.08
CA GLU A 110 12.73 2.64 -6.49
C GLU A 110 13.91 1.90 -7.13
N ILE A 111 14.99 1.62 -6.39
CA ILE A 111 16.08 0.74 -6.85
C ILE A 111 15.54 -0.65 -7.19
N LEU A 112 14.85 -1.30 -6.26
CA LEU A 112 14.33 -2.67 -6.48
C LEU A 112 13.31 -2.72 -7.63
N LYS A 113 12.51 -1.66 -7.78
CA LYS A 113 11.58 -1.50 -8.91
C LYS A 113 12.33 -1.39 -10.24
N ASP A 114 13.34 -0.53 -10.35
CA ASP A 114 14.15 -0.40 -11.57
C ASP A 114 14.87 -1.71 -11.90
N LEU A 115 15.49 -2.33 -10.90
CA LEU A 115 16.18 -3.61 -11.05
C LEU A 115 15.23 -4.70 -11.58
N LYS A 116 14.01 -4.79 -11.04
CA LYS A 116 13.01 -5.77 -11.49
C LYS A 116 12.43 -5.43 -12.88
N GLN A 117 12.02 -4.19 -13.09
CA GLN A 117 11.24 -3.80 -14.27
C GLN A 117 12.10 -3.50 -15.48
N ASN A 118 13.21 -2.78 -15.30
CA ASN A 118 14.03 -2.28 -16.40
C ASN A 118 15.25 -3.16 -16.62
N LYS A 119 15.95 -3.55 -15.55
CA LYS A 119 17.15 -4.41 -15.64
C LYS A 119 16.84 -5.91 -15.68
N LYS A 120 15.58 -6.27 -15.40
CA LYS A 120 15.07 -7.66 -15.37
C LYS A 120 15.85 -8.55 -14.41
N VAL A 121 16.22 -8.03 -13.24
CA VAL A 121 16.92 -8.78 -12.19
C VAL A 121 15.94 -9.77 -11.53
N ILE A 122 16.40 -11.01 -11.34
CA ILE A 122 15.66 -12.09 -10.65
C ILE A 122 15.99 -12.11 -9.15
N GLY A 123 15.26 -12.88 -8.35
CA GLY A 123 15.38 -12.85 -6.89
C GLY A 123 14.67 -11.67 -6.22
N ILE A 124 13.98 -10.83 -7.01
CA ILE A 124 13.09 -9.76 -6.54
C ILE A 124 11.64 -10.17 -6.79
N ARG A 125 10.81 -10.11 -5.76
CA ARG A 125 9.36 -10.28 -5.84
C ARG A 125 8.67 -8.95 -6.04
N LYS A 126 7.69 -8.93 -6.96
CA LYS A 126 6.69 -7.86 -7.05
C LYS A 126 5.46 -8.30 -6.27
N GLN A 127 4.99 -7.46 -5.35
CA GLN A 127 3.75 -7.66 -4.63
C GLN A 127 2.78 -6.55 -4.98
N SER A 128 1.68 -6.92 -5.62
CA SER A 128 0.58 -6.00 -5.96
C SER A 128 -0.52 -6.08 -4.90
N PRO A 129 -1.33 -5.02 -4.76
CA PRO A 129 -2.47 -5.04 -3.84
C PRO A 129 -3.38 -6.24 -4.15
N ARG A 130 -3.98 -6.84 -3.12
CA ARG A 130 -4.95 -7.93 -3.33
C ARG A 130 -6.12 -7.44 -4.17
N GLU A 131 -6.56 -8.26 -5.11
CA GLU A 131 -7.83 -8.06 -5.79
C GLU A 131 -8.97 -8.49 -4.86
N LEU A 132 -9.95 -7.60 -4.66
CA LEU A 132 -11.21 -7.82 -3.92
C LEU A 132 -12.35 -8.26 -4.83
#